data_AF-A0AAE3E1D9-F1
#
_entry.id   AF-A0AAE3E1D9-F1
#
_cell.length_a   1.000
_cell.length_b   1.000
_cell.length_c   1.000
_cell.angle_alpha   90.00
_cell.angle_beta   90.00
_cell.angle_gamma   90.00
#
_symmetry.space_group_name_H-M   'P 1'
#
loop_
_entity.id
_entity.type
_entity.pdbx_description
1 polymer ?
#
loop_
_entity_poly.entity_id
_entity_poly.type
_entity_poly.pdbx_seq_one_letter_code
_entity_poly.pdbx_strand_id
1 'polypeptide(L)'
;MKYKVTNNVEMLNEEFNLEEYNMTNDDYVNDYIDAESEEEAIRTAMDYLSEQIQNNGFDVKVNEEEKEMTVYKDDEPLEKWNNFRAEEQVRDIDIENVDIFFVQNDEFVEMYYNPDAIAGGQVVYNTIPYELVHQATEQATNQESVVKDFFEHLDAGCKQYLIDKGDSEFENACKELIERANEIAGKPEGVKQGIDGRWFGTMEKMQKYAFSQILCDRAEAEQQAYIRDLREKSPNVIIDVSYQKAVRDELLYTLKETDLSVNQLKNLLKHEYPLEACYNEWVKNNLSMKEILEVSIHNCADNEFQDVQQESAIEDMEM
;
A
#
# COMPACT_ATOMS: atom_id res chain seq x y z
N MET A 1 -19.80 -5.48 3.83
CA MET A 1 -20.90 -4.69 3.24
C MET A 1 -20.64 -3.23 3.53
N LYS A 2 -21.21 -2.30 2.76
CA LYS A 2 -20.99 -0.88 2.98
C LYS A 2 -22.28 -0.23 3.44
N TYR A 3 -22.23 0.51 4.53
CA TYR A 3 -23.39 1.10 5.18
C TYR A 3 -23.27 2.61 5.19
N LYS A 4 -24.36 3.31 4.88
CA LYS A 4 -24.49 4.72 5.24
C LYS A 4 -25.18 4.78 6.60
N VAL A 5 -24.51 5.40 7.57
CA VAL A 5 -25.11 5.63 8.88
C VAL A 5 -25.83 6.99 8.85
N THR A 6 -26.91 7.15 9.58
CA THR A 6 -27.60 8.43 9.75
C THR A 6 -28.02 8.55 11.20
N ASN A 7 -28.11 9.79 11.71
CA ASN A 7 -28.55 10.07 13.06
C ASN A 7 -29.32 11.41 13.08
N ASN A 8 -29.95 11.68 14.22
CA ASN A 8 -30.46 13.00 14.55
C ASN A 8 -29.57 13.63 15.63
N VAL A 9 -29.47 14.96 15.61
CA VAL A 9 -28.83 15.73 16.69
C VAL A 9 -29.89 16.64 17.31
N GLU A 10 -30.03 16.56 18.63
CA GLU A 10 -30.92 17.38 19.45
C GLU A 10 -30.08 18.28 20.35
N MET A 11 -30.22 19.61 20.18
CA MET A 11 -29.56 20.57 21.06
C MET A 11 -30.27 20.60 22.42
N LEU A 12 -29.51 20.35 23.49
CA LEU A 12 -30.01 20.37 24.86
C LEU A 12 -29.76 21.72 25.55
N ASN A 13 -28.86 22.54 25.00
CA ASN A 13 -28.56 23.88 25.50
C ASN A 13 -28.57 24.93 24.38
N GLU A 14 -29.61 25.77 24.35
CA GLU A 14 -29.83 26.80 23.31
C GLU A 14 -28.94 28.06 23.48
N GLU A 15 -28.31 28.27 24.64
CA GLU A 15 -27.45 29.44 24.92
C GLU A 15 -25.98 29.23 24.51
N PHE A 16 -25.63 28.03 24.04
CA PHE A 16 -24.27 27.70 23.63
C PHE A 16 -23.95 28.29 22.25
N ASN A 17 -22.86 29.07 22.16
CA ASN A 17 -22.48 29.74 20.93
C ASN A 17 -21.88 28.74 19.91
N LEU A 18 -22.68 28.38 18.91
CA LEU A 18 -22.34 27.46 17.82
C LEU A 18 -21.12 27.90 16.98
N GLU A 19 -20.73 29.18 16.96
CA GLU A 19 -19.57 29.65 16.18
C GLU A 19 -18.22 29.09 16.67
N GLU A 20 -18.11 28.72 17.95
CA GLU A 20 -16.90 28.08 18.52
C GLU A 20 -16.93 26.55 18.37
N TYR A 21 -18.09 25.97 18.02
CA TYR A 21 -18.36 24.53 17.88
C TYR A 21 -18.36 24.05 16.42
N ASN A 22 -18.77 24.91 15.48
CA ASN A 22 -19.00 24.57 14.06
C ASN A 22 -17.73 24.52 13.19
N MET A 23 -16.70 23.73 13.54
CA MET A 23 -15.58 23.51 12.62
C MET A 23 -15.31 22.07 12.19
N THR A 24 -16.02 21.04 12.68
CA THR A 24 -15.65 19.65 12.34
C THR A 24 -16.75 18.58 12.32
N ASN A 25 -17.99 18.86 12.73
CA ASN A 25 -18.99 17.79 12.94
C ASN A 25 -19.96 17.51 11.78
N ASP A 26 -19.98 18.30 10.70
CA ASP A 26 -21.08 18.23 9.72
C ASP A 26 -21.01 17.08 8.70
N ASP A 27 -19.90 16.35 8.54
CA ASP A 27 -19.73 15.51 7.34
C ASP A 27 -19.56 13.99 7.52
N TYR A 28 -19.23 13.47 8.71
CA TYR A 28 -18.78 12.05 8.78
C TYR A 28 -19.86 11.01 9.06
N VAL A 29 -21.03 11.35 9.60
CA VAL A 29 -22.12 10.36 9.64
C VAL A 29 -22.63 10.06 8.23
N ASN A 30 -22.49 11.03 7.32
CA ASN A 30 -22.81 10.82 5.91
C ASN A 30 -21.79 9.96 5.14
N ASP A 31 -20.66 9.60 5.76
CA ASP A 31 -19.66 8.74 5.14
C ASP A 31 -20.04 7.26 5.23
N TYR A 32 -19.53 6.51 4.25
CA TYR A 32 -19.83 5.10 4.10
C TYR A 32 -18.88 4.25 4.95
N ILE A 33 -19.43 3.40 5.80
CA ILE A 33 -18.70 2.50 6.72
C ILE A 33 -18.69 1.08 6.16
N ASP A 34 -17.50 0.52 5.99
CA ASP A 34 -17.34 -0.90 5.67
C ASP A 34 -17.50 -1.74 6.95
N ALA A 35 -18.51 -2.62 6.98
CA ALA A 35 -18.82 -3.48 8.12
C ALA A 35 -19.47 -4.81 7.68
N GLU A 36 -19.45 -5.82 8.56
CA GLU A 36 -20.12 -7.10 8.34
C GLU A 36 -21.62 -7.07 8.71
N SER A 37 -22.09 -6.01 9.37
CA SER A 37 -23.50 -5.83 9.71
C SER A 37 -23.88 -4.36 9.94
N GLU A 38 -25.19 -4.06 9.92
CA GLU A 38 -25.73 -2.74 10.30
C GLU A 38 -25.33 -2.35 11.73
N GLU A 39 -25.29 -3.32 12.64
CA GLU A 39 -24.96 -3.12 14.05
C GLU A 39 -23.49 -2.75 14.25
N GLU A 40 -22.60 -3.44 13.54
CA GLU A 40 -21.17 -3.09 13.51
C GLU A 40 -20.92 -1.74 12.85
N ALA A 41 -21.65 -1.40 11.78
CA ALA A 41 -21.54 -0.10 11.14
C ALA A 41 -21.93 1.04 12.09
N ILE A 42 -23.05 0.90 12.81
CA ILE A 42 -23.51 1.89 13.81
C ILE A 42 -22.48 2.03 14.93
N ARG A 43 -21.96 0.92 15.46
CA ARG A 43 -20.96 0.93 16.53
C ARG A 43 -19.69 1.66 16.08
N THR A 44 -19.18 1.32 14.90
CA THR A 44 -18.00 1.96 14.32
C THR A 44 -18.22 3.47 14.12
N ALA A 45 -19.41 3.89 13.69
CA ALA A 45 -19.76 5.31 13.59
C ALA A 45 -19.71 6.02 14.95
N MET A 46 -20.33 5.41 15.97
CA MET A 46 -20.40 5.97 17.33
C MET A 46 -19.02 6.06 17.99
N ASP A 47 -18.16 5.06 17.79
CA ASP A 47 -16.78 5.06 18.29
C ASP A 47 -15.98 6.22 17.69
N TYR A 48 -16.06 6.40 16.36
CA TYR A 48 -15.33 7.46 15.66
C TYR A 48 -15.81 8.86 16.04
N LEU A 49 -17.14 9.07 16.08
CA LEU A 49 -17.72 10.35 16.52
C LEU A 49 -17.28 10.69 17.94
N SER A 50 -17.27 9.69 18.84
CA SER A 50 -16.83 9.88 20.22
C SER A 50 -15.38 10.37 20.27
N GLU A 51 -14.49 9.73 19.51
CA GLU A 51 -13.09 10.12 19.44
C GLU A 51 -12.90 11.55 18.91
N GLN A 52 -13.62 11.93 17.85
CA GLN A 52 -13.53 13.29 17.29
C GLN A 52 -14.03 14.36 18.27
N ILE A 53 -15.16 14.12 18.93
CA ILE A 53 -15.74 15.05 19.89
C ILE A 53 -14.80 15.20 21.12
N GLN A 54 -14.22 14.08 21.58
CA GLN A 54 -13.22 14.08 22.66
C GLN A 54 -11.94 14.81 22.28
N ASN A 55 -11.46 14.63 21.04
CA ASN A 55 -10.28 15.36 20.53
C ASN A 55 -10.51 16.89 20.49
N ASN A 56 -11.76 17.33 20.40
CA ASN A 56 -12.14 18.75 20.46
C ASN A 56 -12.38 19.25 21.90
N GLY A 57 -12.08 18.43 22.92
CA GLY A 57 -12.15 18.83 24.33
C GLY A 57 -13.54 18.72 24.97
N PHE A 58 -14.43 17.91 24.40
CA PHE A 58 -15.76 17.64 24.94
C PHE A 58 -15.86 16.21 25.49
N ASP A 59 -16.68 16.00 26.51
CA ASP A 59 -16.94 14.67 27.05
C ASP A 59 -18.12 14.01 26.34
N VAL A 60 -18.03 12.70 26.12
CA VAL A 60 -19.08 11.93 25.44
C VAL A 60 -19.50 10.75 26.31
N LYS A 61 -20.82 10.61 26.52
CA LYS A 61 -21.41 9.39 27.09
C LYS A 61 -22.18 8.64 26.02
N VAL A 62 -21.82 7.37 25.83
CA VAL A 62 -22.42 6.48 24.85
C VAL A 62 -23.37 5.51 25.55
N ASN A 63 -24.57 5.34 25.01
CA ASN A 63 -25.51 4.27 25.35
C ASN A 63 -25.61 3.33 24.15
N GLU A 64 -24.94 2.18 24.23
CA GLU A 64 -24.90 1.20 23.15
C GLU A 64 -26.25 0.52 22.90
N GLU A 65 -27.05 0.30 23.96
CA GLU A 65 -28.35 -0.39 23.86
C GLU A 65 -29.38 0.47 23.13
N GLU A 66 -29.45 1.75 23.46
CA GLU A 66 -30.34 2.71 22.82
C GLU A 66 -29.74 3.33 21.54
N LYS A 67 -28.45 3.08 21.27
CA LYS A 67 -27.69 3.68 20.17
C LYS A 67 -27.76 5.21 20.23
N GLU A 68 -27.38 5.77 21.38
CA GLU A 68 -27.42 7.21 21.63
C GLU A 68 -26.07 7.69 22.17
N MET A 69 -25.76 8.96 21.92
CA MET A 69 -24.59 9.64 22.47
C MET A 69 -25.02 10.99 23.05
N THR A 70 -24.45 11.38 24.18
CA THR A 70 -24.67 12.72 24.76
C THR A 70 -23.32 13.40 24.96
N VAL A 71 -23.23 14.63 24.46
CA VAL A 71 -22.03 15.46 24.52
C VAL A 71 -22.14 16.45 25.68
N TYR A 72 -21.05 16.62 26.41
CA TYR A 72 -20.95 17.48 27.57
C TYR A 72 -19.76 18.43 27.44
N LYS A 73 -19.89 19.61 28.05
CA LYS A 73 -18.79 20.52 28.33
C LYS A 73 -18.95 21.01 29.76
N ASP A 74 -17.91 20.90 30.57
CA ASP A 74 -17.93 21.32 31.97
C ASP A 74 -19.12 20.72 32.75
N ASP A 75 -19.39 19.42 32.57
CA ASP A 75 -20.51 18.66 33.15
C ASP A 75 -21.93 19.07 32.70
N GLU A 76 -22.08 20.08 31.82
CA GLU A 76 -23.37 20.49 31.27
C GLU A 76 -23.66 19.78 29.94
N PRO A 77 -24.87 19.19 29.75
CA PRO A 77 -25.24 18.54 28.51
C PRO A 77 -25.46 19.57 27.41
N LEU A 78 -24.78 19.40 26.27
CA LEU A 78 -24.86 20.31 25.14
C LEU A 78 -25.81 19.80 24.05
N GLU A 79 -25.61 18.55 23.64
CA GLU A 79 -26.36 17.94 22.55
C GLU A 79 -26.46 16.43 22.72
N LYS A 80 -27.50 15.87 22.10
CA LYS A 80 -27.78 14.44 22.08
C LYS A 80 -27.88 13.95 20.64
N TRP A 81 -27.07 12.95 20.32
CA TRP A 81 -27.10 12.23 19.06
C TRP A 81 -27.92 10.97 19.26
N ASN A 82 -28.99 10.80 18.49
CA ASN A 82 -29.92 9.67 18.65
C ASN A 82 -30.39 9.14 17.30
N ASN A 83 -31.18 8.06 17.34
CA ASN A 83 -31.80 7.47 16.14
C ASN A 83 -30.75 7.04 15.09
N PHE A 84 -29.65 6.45 15.53
CA PHE A 84 -28.64 5.90 14.62
C PHE A 84 -29.23 4.76 13.78
N ARG A 85 -29.15 4.89 12.46
CA ARG A 85 -29.63 3.92 11.48
C ARG A 85 -28.54 3.65 10.46
N ALA A 86 -28.24 2.39 10.22
CA ALA A 86 -27.40 1.96 9.12
C ALA A 86 -28.31 1.43 8.01
N GLU A 87 -28.12 1.94 6.80
CA GLU A 87 -28.74 1.38 5.60
C GLU A 87 -27.63 0.78 4.76
N GLU A 88 -27.77 -0.50 4.39
CA GLU A 88 -26.86 -1.11 3.43
C GLU A 88 -26.98 -0.36 2.11
N GLN A 89 -25.88 0.24 1.68
CA GLN A 89 -25.80 0.92 0.41
C GLN A 89 -25.04 0.02 -0.54
N VAL A 90 -25.74 -0.47 -1.56
CA VAL A 90 -25.07 -0.85 -2.80
C VAL A 90 -24.57 0.46 -3.36
N ARG A 91 -23.25 0.65 -3.50
CA ARG A 91 -22.79 1.84 -4.21
C ARG A 91 -23.40 1.78 -5.60
N ASP A 92 -24.23 2.76 -5.94
CA ASP A 92 -24.48 3.14 -7.33
C ASP A 92 -23.17 3.74 -7.84
N ILE A 93 -22.16 2.90 -8.03
CA ILE A 93 -20.98 3.25 -8.80
C ILE A 93 -21.51 3.48 -10.21
N ASP A 94 -21.52 4.74 -10.61
CA ASP A 94 -21.70 5.10 -11.98
C ASP A 94 -20.52 4.54 -12.76
N ILE A 95 -20.75 3.37 -13.36
CA ILE A 95 -19.75 2.61 -14.08
C ILE A 95 -19.09 3.45 -15.18
N GLU A 96 -19.81 4.45 -15.72
CA GLU A 96 -19.34 5.36 -16.77
C GLU A 96 -18.18 6.26 -16.32
N ASN A 97 -17.99 6.43 -15.01
CA ASN A 97 -16.93 7.24 -14.44
C ASN A 97 -15.85 6.39 -13.72
N VAL A 98 -15.89 5.07 -13.88
CA VAL A 98 -14.90 4.17 -13.25
C VAL A 98 -13.69 3.99 -14.15
N ASP A 99 -12.55 4.35 -13.58
CA ASP A 99 -11.22 4.16 -14.13
C ASP A 99 -10.28 3.77 -12.97
N ILE A 100 -9.73 2.55 -13.07
CA ILE A 100 -8.93 1.93 -12.04
C ILE A 100 -7.62 1.35 -12.61
N PHE A 101 -6.56 1.47 -11.82
CA PHE A 101 -5.26 0.86 -12.08
C PHE A 101 -4.97 -0.16 -10.99
N PHE A 102 -4.53 -1.35 -11.37
CA PHE A 102 -4.09 -2.38 -10.44
C PHE A 102 -2.96 -3.23 -11.04
N VAL A 103 -2.33 -4.08 -10.24
CA VAL A 103 -1.29 -5.02 -10.70
C VAL A 103 -1.90 -6.40 -10.79
N GLN A 104 -1.69 -7.08 -11.92
CA GLN A 104 -2.08 -8.46 -12.15
C GLN A 104 -1.05 -9.14 -13.04
N ASN A 105 -0.63 -10.36 -12.69
CA ASN A 105 0.36 -11.14 -13.44
C ASN A 105 1.66 -10.37 -13.74
N ASP A 106 2.15 -9.61 -12.76
CA ASP A 106 3.34 -8.77 -12.90
C ASP A 106 3.24 -7.70 -14.02
N GLU A 107 2.03 -7.29 -14.38
CA GLU A 107 1.78 -6.16 -15.27
C GLU A 107 0.79 -5.19 -14.61
N PHE A 108 0.86 -3.92 -15.00
CA PHE A 108 -0.20 -2.97 -14.65
C PHE A 108 -1.40 -3.22 -15.56
N VAL A 109 -2.59 -3.13 -14.99
CA VAL A 109 -3.85 -3.19 -15.71
C VAL A 109 -4.61 -1.92 -15.41
N GLU A 110 -4.94 -1.18 -16.46
CA GLU A 110 -5.97 -0.17 -16.44
C GLU A 110 -7.29 -0.81 -16.90
N MET A 111 -8.35 -0.59 -16.14
CA MET A 111 -9.68 -1.11 -16.44
C MET A 111 -10.70 0.01 -16.30
N TYR A 112 -11.49 0.21 -17.35
CA TYR A 112 -12.51 1.27 -17.40
C TYR A 112 -13.69 0.88 -18.29
N TYR A 113 -14.78 1.63 -18.15
CA TYR A 113 -15.96 1.51 -19.01
C TYR A 113 -15.97 2.59 -20.08
N ASN A 114 -16.14 2.19 -21.34
CA ASN A 114 -16.30 3.07 -22.49
C ASN A 114 -17.78 3.12 -22.91
N PRO A 115 -18.55 4.16 -22.53
CA PRO A 115 -19.95 4.29 -22.93
C PRO A 115 -20.11 4.59 -24.44
N ASP A 116 -19.11 5.19 -25.06
CA ASP A 116 -19.14 5.66 -26.45
C ASP A 116 -18.80 4.58 -27.49
N ALA A 117 -18.55 3.34 -27.04
CA ALA A 117 -18.30 2.22 -27.92
C ALA A 117 -19.46 1.96 -28.89
N ILE A 118 -19.16 1.46 -30.10
CA ILE A 118 -20.16 1.19 -31.15
C ILE A 118 -21.28 0.25 -30.66
N ALA A 119 -20.95 -0.65 -29.73
CA ALA A 119 -21.90 -1.58 -29.10
C ALA A 119 -22.85 -0.92 -28.08
N GLY A 120 -22.70 0.38 -27.80
CA GLY A 120 -23.47 1.11 -26.78
C GLY A 120 -23.02 0.81 -25.35
N GLY A 121 -21.73 0.51 -25.19
CA GLY A 121 -21.05 0.15 -23.95
C GLY A 121 -19.96 -0.89 -24.19
N GLN A 122 -18.81 -0.74 -23.53
CA GLN A 122 -17.68 -1.67 -23.62
C GLN A 122 -16.85 -1.58 -22.33
N VAL A 123 -16.38 -2.72 -21.82
CA VAL A 123 -15.36 -2.75 -20.77
C VAL A 123 -14.00 -2.93 -21.43
N VAL A 124 -13.03 -2.10 -21.06
CA VAL A 124 -11.69 -2.07 -21.62
C VAL A 124 -10.69 -2.53 -20.57
N TYR A 125 -9.75 -3.39 -20.97
CA TYR A 125 -8.57 -3.76 -20.21
C TYR A 125 -7.33 -3.36 -21.01
N ASN A 126 -6.50 -2.50 -20.45
CA ASN A 126 -5.20 -2.12 -20.98
C ASN A 126 -4.11 -2.73 -20.10
N THR A 127 -3.34 -3.67 -20.65
CA THR A 127 -2.21 -4.29 -19.96
C THR A 127 -0.91 -3.55 -20.30
N ILE A 128 -0.22 -3.09 -19.26
CA ILE A 128 0.89 -2.14 -19.29
C ILE A 128 2.11 -2.78 -18.61
N PRO A 129 3.12 -3.22 -19.39
CA PRO A 129 4.36 -3.79 -18.84
C PRO A 129 5.19 -2.75 -18.07
N TYR A 130 6.00 -3.18 -17.09
CA TYR A 130 6.93 -2.29 -16.36
C TYR A 130 7.90 -1.55 -17.28
N GLU A 131 8.37 -2.20 -18.34
CA GLU A 131 9.25 -1.59 -19.34
C GLU A 131 8.57 -0.44 -20.08
N LEU A 132 7.27 -0.52 -20.31
CA LEU A 132 6.51 0.56 -20.95
C LEU A 132 6.39 1.77 -20.00
N VAL A 133 6.19 1.54 -18.71
CA VAL A 133 6.23 2.59 -17.67
C VAL A 133 7.60 3.27 -17.61
N HIS A 134 8.68 2.49 -17.76
CA HIS A 134 10.03 3.03 -17.81
C HIS A 134 10.26 3.91 -19.03
N GLN A 135 9.89 3.45 -20.22
CA GLN A 135 9.96 4.22 -21.46
C GLN A 135 9.13 5.50 -21.39
N ALA A 136 7.88 5.41 -20.91
CA ALA A 136 7.01 6.57 -20.72
C ALA A 136 7.66 7.61 -19.80
N THR A 137 8.31 7.16 -18.73
CA THR A 137 9.00 8.05 -17.79
C THR A 137 10.23 8.74 -18.39
N GLU A 138 10.98 8.06 -19.25
CA GLU A 138 12.12 8.66 -19.95
C GLU A 138 11.69 9.67 -21.02
N GLN A 139 10.52 9.49 -21.62
CA GLN A 139 9.96 10.40 -22.62
C GLN A 139 9.25 11.61 -22.01
N ALA A 140 8.67 11.44 -20.82
CA ALA A 140 8.01 12.50 -20.08
C ALA A 140 9.04 13.49 -19.46
N THR A 141 9.69 14.29 -20.32
CA THR A 141 10.69 15.31 -19.92
C THR A 141 10.22 16.75 -20.14
N ASN A 142 9.06 16.96 -20.76
CA ASN A 142 8.50 18.30 -20.99
C ASN A 142 7.70 18.75 -19.76
N GLN A 143 8.11 19.87 -19.15
CA GLN A 143 7.58 20.32 -17.85
C GLN A 143 6.11 20.78 -17.87
N GLU A 144 5.51 21.05 -19.03
CA GLU A 144 4.14 21.58 -19.14
C GLU A 144 3.05 20.50 -19.31
N SER A 145 3.39 19.29 -19.78
CA SER A 145 2.42 18.21 -20.06
C SER A 145 2.87 16.82 -19.59
N VAL A 146 3.83 16.73 -18.67
CA VAL A 146 4.50 15.47 -18.28
C VAL A 146 3.57 14.30 -18.00
N VAL A 147 2.42 14.55 -17.35
CA VAL A 147 1.41 13.53 -17.04
C VAL A 147 0.72 13.05 -18.30
N LYS A 148 0.31 14.00 -19.15
CA LYS A 148 -0.36 13.70 -20.41
C LYS A 148 0.56 12.90 -21.31
N ASP A 149 1.80 13.35 -21.51
CA ASP A 149 2.79 12.66 -22.34
C ASP A 149 3.06 11.24 -21.81
N PHE A 150 3.09 11.06 -20.49
CA PHE A 150 3.27 9.76 -19.85
C PHE A 150 2.10 8.81 -20.16
N PHE A 151 0.86 9.21 -19.90
CA PHE A 151 -0.31 8.35 -20.14
C PHE A 151 -0.57 8.12 -21.64
N GLU A 152 -0.36 9.12 -22.50
CA GLU A 152 -0.44 8.93 -23.96
C GLU A 152 0.57 7.89 -24.47
N HIS A 153 1.76 7.82 -23.85
CA HIS A 153 2.73 6.79 -24.19
C HIS A 153 2.27 5.39 -23.73
N LEU A 154 1.66 5.29 -22.54
CA LEU A 154 1.09 4.04 -22.05
C LEU A 154 -0.04 3.58 -22.97
N ASP A 155 -0.97 4.46 -23.31
CA ASP A 155 -2.10 4.18 -24.21
C ASP A 155 -1.63 3.68 -25.57
N ALA A 156 -0.59 4.30 -26.12
CA ALA A 156 -0.04 3.92 -27.43
C ALA A 156 0.70 2.57 -27.41
N GLY A 157 1.24 2.15 -26.25
CA GLY A 157 2.07 0.96 -26.13
C GLY A 157 1.42 -0.23 -25.42
N CYS A 158 0.28 -0.03 -24.76
CA CYS A 158 -0.41 -1.07 -24.00
C CYS A 158 -1.02 -2.15 -24.91
N LYS A 159 -1.25 -3.33 -24.34
CA LYS A 159 -2.07 -4.36 -24.99
C LYS A 159 -3.50 -4.20 -24.54
N GLN A 160 -4.41 -4.05 -25.49
CA GLN A 160 -5.81 -3.81 -25.21
C GLN A 160 -6.67 -5.05 -25.44
N TYR A 161 -7.60 -5.31 -24.51
CA TYR A 161 -8.67 -6.28 -24.62
C TYR A 161 -10.02 -5.59 -24.38
N LEU A 162 -11.01 -5.94 -25.19
CA LEU A 162 -12.29 -5.25 -25.28
C LEU A 162 -13.42 -6.26 -25.09
N ILE A 163 -14.39 -5.95 -24.22
CA ILE A 163 -15.59 -6.75 -24.02
C ILE A 163 -16.80 -5.86 -24.33
N ASP A 164 -17.48 -6.15 -25.43
CA ASP A 164 -18.57 -5.33 -25.93
C ASP A 164 -19.89 -5.67 -25.25
N LYS A 165 -20.77 -4.67 -25.12
CA LYS A 165 -22.14 -4.89 -24.67
C LYS A 165 -22.86 -5.84 -25.62
N GLY A 166 -23.30 -6.98 -25.07
CA GLY A 166 -23.90 -8.08 -25.83
C GLY A 166 -23.04 -9.33 -25.87
N ASP A 167 -21.76 -9.25 -25.52
CA ASP A 167 -20.91 -10.42 -25.29
C ASP A 167 -21.36 -11.16 -24.03
N SER A 168 -21.19 -12.49 -24.02
CA SER A 168 -21.59 -13.32 -22.87
C SER A 168 -20.83 -12.98 -21.58
N GLU A 169 -19.66 -12.35 -21.70
CA GLU A 169 -18.77 -12.01 -20.59
C GLU A 169 -19.01 -10.59 -20.04
N PHE A 170 -19.75 -9.74 -20.77
CA PHE A 170 -19.91 -8.31 -20.46
C PHE A 170 -20.43 -8.05 -19.04
N GLU A 171 -21.50 -8.73 -18.64
CA GLU A 171 -22.09 -8.55 -17.31
C GLU A 171 -21.13 -8.95 -16.17
N ASN A 172 -20.26 -9.94 -16.41
CA ASN A 172 -19.26 -10.34 -15.43
C ASN A 172 -18.12 -9.31 -15.37
N ALA A 173 -17.71 -8.77 -16.52
CA ALA A 173 -16.69 -7.73 -16.58
C ALA A 173 -17.14 -6.43 -15.89
N CYS A 174 -18.41 -6.03 -16.06
CA CYS A 174 -18.98 -4.88 -15.35
C CYS A 174 -18.98 -5.09 -13.83
N LYS A 175 -19.32 -6.30 -13.37
CA LYS A 175 -19.26 -6.64 -11.93
C LYS A 175 -17.85 -6.58 -11.40
N GLU A 176 -16.88 -7.16 -12.11
CA GLU A 176 -15.46 -7.09 -11.73
C GLU A 176 -14.98 -5.64 -11.61
N LEU A 177 -15.33 -4.78 -12.56
CA LEU A 177 -14.98 -3.36 -12.53
C LEU A 177 -15.47 -2.68 -11.25
N ILE A 178 -16.75 -2.89 -10.93
CA ILE A 178 -17.41 -2.32 -9.76
C ILE A 178 -16.81 -2.89 -8.47
N GLU A 179 -16.58 -4.20 -8.40
CA GLU A 179 -15.98 -4.88 -7.24
C GLU A 179 -14.57 -4.35 -6.96
N ARG A 180 -13.70 -4.27 -7.98
CA ARG A 180 -12.34 -3.73 -7.84
C ARG A 180 -12.36 -2.24 -7.48
N ALA A 181 -13.25 -1.45 -8.09
CA ALA A 181 -13.41 -0.05 -7.75
C ALA A 181 -13.86 0.13 -6.29
N ASN A 182 -14.72 -0.77 -5.79
CA ASN A 182 -15.12 -0.81 -4.38
C ASN A 182 -13.95 -1.16 -3.45
N GLU A 183 -13.16 -2.19 -3.78
CA GLU A 183 -11.98 -2.61 -2.99
C GLU A 183 -10.94 -1.49 -2.85
N ILE A 184 -10.65 -0.79 -3.96
CA ILE A 184 -9.71 0.34 -3.96
C ILE A 184 -10.25 1.47 -3.08
N ALA A 185 -11.57 1.68 -3.09
CA ALA A 185 -12.24 2.74 -2.34
C ALA A 185 -12.67 2.37 -0.90
N GLY A 186 -12.41 1.13 -0.45
CA GLY A 186 -12.62 0.67 0.94
C GLY A 186 -11.34 0.73 1.80
N LYS A 187 -10.21 1.17 1.23
CA LYS A 187 -8.98 1.43 1.99
C LYS A 187 -8.99 2.90 2.47
N PRO A 188 -8.82 3.19 3.78
CA PRO A 188 -8.75 4.56 4.31
C PRO A 188 -7.54 5.39 3.85
N GLU A 189 -6.84 5.00 2.78
CA GLU A 189 -5.83 5.83 2.13
C GLU A 189 -6.08 5.87 0.61
N GLY A 190 -6.64 6.99 0.15
CA GLY A 190 -6.32 7.50 -1.19
C GLY A 190 -7.39 7.45 -2.27
N VAL A 191 -8.67 7.19 -1.98
CA VAL A 191 -9.74 7.42 -2.99
C VAL A 191 -10.48 8.71 -2.68
N LYS A 192 -10.02 9.80 -3.29
CA LYS A 192 -10.77 11.06 -3.41
C LYS A 192 -10.72 11.57 -4.85
N GLN A 193 -11.89 11.93 -5.36
CA GLN A 193 -12.14 12.40 -6.73
C GLN A 193 -11.58 13.82 -6.93
N GLY A 194 -10.62 13.95 -7.86
CA GLY A 194 -10.01 15.20 -8.33
C GLY A 194 -8.93 14.88 -9.37
N ILE A 195 -8.97 15.53 -10.54
CA ILE A 195 -8.42 14.97 -11.79
C ILE A 195 -6.88 15.10 -11.90
N ASP A 196 -6.27 16.24 -11.61
CA ASP A 196 -4.84 16.43 -11.92
C ASP A 196 -3.89 15.82 -10.88
N GLY A 197 -4.19 15.94 -9.58
CA GLY A 197 -3.35 15.37 -8.52
C GLY A 197 -3.38 13.84 -8.46
N ARG A 198 -4.49 13.23 -8.90
CA ARG A 198 -4.68 11.76 -8.95
C ARG A 198 -3.68 11.13 -9.91
N TRP A 199 -3.53 11.72 -11.10
CA TRP A 199 -2.66 11.18 -12.14
C TRP A 199 -1.19 11.26 -11.77
N PHE A 200 -0.74 12.33 -11.11
CA PHE A 200 0.63 12.41 -10.58
C PHE A 200 0.90 11.33 -9.53
N GLY A 201 -0.03 11.11 -8.59
CA GLY A 201 0.11 10.07 -7.56
C GLY A 201 0.08 8.65 -8.14
N THR A 202 -0.80 8.39 -9.10
CA THR A 202 -0.84 7.11 -9.83
C THR A 202 0.44 6.90 -10.61
N MET A 203 0.89 7.89 -11.38
CA MET A 203 2.16 7.85 -12.12
C MET A 203 3.34 7.57 -11.19
N GLU A 204 3.46 8.26 -10.06
CA GLU A 204 4.56 8.05 -9.10
C GLU A 204 4.55 6.63 -8.52
N LYS A 205 3.37 6.10 -8.15
CA LYS A 205 3.22 4.72 -7.67
C LYS A 205 3.60 3.71 -8.76
N MET A 206 3.14 3.93 -9.99
CA MET A 206 3.49 3.09 -11.14
C MET A 206 5.00 3.08 -11.38
N GLN A 207 5.63 4.26 -11.38
CA GLN A 207 7.08 4.41 -11.51
C GLN A 207 7.83 3.69 -10.40
N LYS A 208 7.43 3.88 -9.14
CA LYS A 208 8.09 3.25 -7.99
C LYS A 208 8.06 1.73 -8.10
N TYR A 209 6.90 1.16 -8.39
CA TYR A 209 6.75 -0.29 -8.51
C TYR A 209 7.48 -0.84 -9.75
N ALA A 210 7.31 -0.21 -10.92
CA ALA A 210 7.99 -0.61 -12.15
C ALA A 210 9.52 -0.58 -12.00
N PHE A 211 10.08 0.52 -11.46
CA PHE A 211 11.52 0.62 -11.26
C PHE A 211 12.04 -0.32 -10.19
N SER A 212 11.27 -0.59 -9.14
CA SER A 212 11.64 -1.59 -8.14
C SER A 212 11.73 -2.98 -8.77
N GLN A 213 10.73 -3.38 -9.55
CA GLN A 213 10.74 -4.68 -10.25
C GLN A 213 11.90 -4.80 -11.23
N ILE A 214 12.08 -3.80 -12.12
CA ILE A 214 13.20 -3.78 -13.07
C ILE A 214 14.55 -3.83 -12.33
N LEU A 215 14.70 -3.09 -11.23
CA LEU A 215 15.93 -3.09 -10.45
C LEU A 215 16.20 -4.45 -9.81
N CYS A 216 15.18 -5.06 -9.22
CA CYS A 216 15.28 -6.39 -8.59
C CYS A 216 15.63 -7.45 -9.63
N ASP A 217 14.94 -7.50 -10.76
CA ASP A 217 15.21 -8.45 -11.85
C ASP A 217 16.64 -8.30 -12.38
N ARG A 218 17.10 -7.06 -12.57
CA ARG A 218 18.47 -6.78 -13.01
C ARG A 218 19.50 -7.21 -11.96
N ALA A 219 19.27 -6.91 -10.69
CA ALA A 219 20.15 -7.29 -9.60
C ALA A 219 20.23 -8.81 -9.39
N GLU A 220 19.10 -9.51 -9.54
CA GLU A 220 19.04 -10.97 -9.54
C GLU A 220 19.81 -11.58 -10.71
N ALA A 221 19.54 -11.10 -11.93
CA ALA A 221 20.23 -11.57 -13.13
C ALA A 221 21.75 -11.34 -13.03
N GLU A 222 22.16 -10.19 -12.50
CA GLU A 222 23.56 -9.88 -12.20
C GLU A 222 24.17 -10.89 -11.20
N GLN A 223 23.49 -11.16 -10.08
CA GLN A 223 23.99 -12.10 -9.09
C GLN A 223 24.07 -13.53 -9.62
N GLN A 224 23.07 -13.96 -10.40
CA GLN A 224 23.09 -15.25 -11.07
C GLN A 224 24.24 -15.37 -12.08
N ALA A 225 24.51 -14.29 -12.83
CA ALA A 225 25.64 -14.24 -13.75
C ALA A 225 26.99 -14.32 -13.01
N TYR A 226 27.13 -13.60 -11.90
CA TYR A 226 28.30 -13.67 -11.03
C TYR A 226 28.53 -15.08 -10.47
N ILE A 227 27.49 -15.72 -9.93
CA ILE A 227 27.57 -17.10 -9.42
C ILE A 227 27.95 -18.08 -10.54
N ARG A 228 27.44 -17.89 -11.76
CA ARG A 228 27.79 -18.72 -12.92
C ARG A 228 29.27 -18.60 -13.26
N ASP A 229 29.82 -17.39 -13.32
CA ASP A 229 31.26 -17.17 -13.55
C ASP A 229 32.12 -17.76 -12.41
N LEU A 230 31.69 -17.62 -11.15
CA LEU A 230 32.40 -18.20 -10.00
C LEU A 230 32.51 -19.71 -10.07
N ARG A 231 31.47 -20.40 -10.56
CA ARG A 231 31.47 -21.87 -10.72
C ARG A 231 32.53 -22.37 -11.70
N GLU A 232 33.04 -21.51 -12.57
CA GLU A 232 34.10 -21.84 -13.53
C GLU A 232 35.52 -21.56 -12.99
N LYS A 233 35.65 -20.95 -11.81
CA LYS A 233 36.94 -20.63 -11.19
C LYS A 233 37.51 -21.79 -10.39
N SER A 234 38.80 -21.70 -10.05
CA SER A 234 39.46 -22.67 -9.19
C SER A 234 38.97 -22.57 -7.73
N PRO A 235 39.06 -23.64 -6.93
CA PRO A 235 38.67 -23.61 -5.52
C PRO A 235 39.33 -22.49 -4.71
N ASN A 236 40.60 -22.17 -4.97
CA ASN A 236 41.30 -21.10 -4.26
C ASN A 236 40.68 -19.73 -4.54
N VAL A 237 40.38 -19.43 -5.81
CA VAL A 237 39.71 -18.18 -6.19
C VAL A 237 38.31 -18.10 -5.57
N ILE A 238 37.57 -19.21 -5.55
CA ILE A 238 36.24 -19.27 -4.92
C ILE A 238 36.33 -18.96 -3.42
N ILE A 239 37.33 -19.50 -2.72
CA ILE A 239 37.56 -19.21 -1.30
C ILE A 239 37.83 -17.71 -1.10
N ASP A 240 38.71 -17.12 -1.90
CA ASP A 240 39.11 -15.71 -1.79
C ASP A 240 37.94 -14.73 -1.96
N VAL A 241 36.97 -15.07 -2.82
CA VAL A 241 35.80 -14.21 -3.12
C VAL A 241 34.49 -14.66 -2.45
N SER A 242 34.55 -15.69 -1.61
CA SER A 242 33.38 -16.27 -0.94
C SER A 242 32.64 -15.24 -0.07
N TYR A 243 33.39 -14.35 0.58
CA TYR A 243 32.85 -13.26 1.37
C TYR A 243 32.08 -12.24 0.52
N GLN A 244 32.66 -11.82 -0.62
CA GLN A 244 31.97 -10.95 -1.57
C GLN A 244 30.66 -11.58 -2.05
N LYS A 245 30.67 -12.88 -2.38
CA LYS A 245 29.45 -13.59 -2.78
C LYS A 245 28.37 -13.50 -1.69
N ALA A 246 28.73 -13.80 -0.44
CA ALA A 246 27.79 -13.77 0.68
C ALA A 246 27.21 -12.37 0.90
N VAL A 247 28.05 -11.33 0.91
CA VAL A 247 27.59 -9.94 1.04
C VAL A 247 26.68 -9.53 -0.12
N ARG A 248 26.99 -9.95 -1.35
CA ARG A 248 26.12 -9.69 -2.51
C ARG A 248 24.74 -10.32 -2.37
N ASP A 249 24.62 -11.51 -1.78
CA ASP A 249 23.31 -12.11 -1.52
C ASP A 249 22.51 -11.30 -0.47
N GLU A 250 23.16 -10.89 0.62
CA GLU A 250 22.53 -10.07 1.67
C GLU A 250 22.11 -8.70 1.13
N LEU A 251 22.95 -8.07 0.29
CA LEU A 251 22.61 -6.83 -0.38
C LEU A 251 21.43 -7.00 -1.34
N LEU A 252 21.37 -8.11 -2.09
CA LEU A 252 20.24 -8.40 -2.98
C LEU A 252 18.94 -8.57 -2.18
N TYR A 253 18.98 -9.30 -1.07
CA TYR A 253 17.83 -9.45 -0.18
C TYR A 253 17.40 -8.10 0.40
N THR A 254 18.35 -7.32 0.92
CA THR A 254 18.09 -6.00 1.49
C THR A 254 17.54 -5.02 0.44
N LEU A 255 18.05 -5.08 -0.79
CA LEU A 255 17.60 -4.22 -1.88
C LEU A 255 16.12 -4.41 -2.21
N LYS A 256 15.61 -5.65 -2.11
CA LYS A 256 14.19 -5.98 -2.36
C LYS A 256 13.24 -5.43 -1.30
N GLU A 257 13.70 -5.38 -0.05
CA GLU A 257 12.91 -4.92 1.10
C GLU A 257 13.02 -3.41 1.34
N THR A 258 14.05 -2.76 0.79
CA THR A 258 14.31 -1.35 1.05
C THR A 258 13.31 -0.47 0.29
N ASP A 259 12.56 0.36 1.03
CA ASP A 259 11.66 1.32 0.42
C ASP A 259 12.43 2.51 -0.20
N LEU A 260 12.67 2.45 -1.51
CA LEU A 260 13.39 3.48 -2.25
C LEU A 260 12.43 4.45 -2.95
N SER A 261 12.74 5.74 -2.91
CA SER A 261 12.04 6.75 -3.71
C SER A 261 12.30 6.55 -5.21
N VAL A 262 11.39 7.05 -6.06
CA VAL A 262 11.54 7.02 -7.53
C VAL A 262 12.90 7.57 -7.98
N ASN A 263 13.40 8.64 -7.36
CA ASN A 263 14.70 9.22 -7.70
C ASN A 263 15.88 8.31 -7.31
N GLN A 264 15.82 7.63 -6.17
CA GLN A 264 16.83 6.66 -5.77
C GLN A 264 16.85 5.45 -6.72
N LEU A 265 15.67 4.93 -7.06
CA LEU A 265 15.52 3.85 -8.04
C LEU A 265 16.10 4.24 -9.40
N LYS A 266 15.74 5.42 -9.93
CA LYS A 266 16.31 5.96 -11.17
C LYS A 266 17.83 6.07 -11.10
N ASN A 267 18.39 6.47 -9.97
CA ASN A 267 19.84 6.58 -9.81
C ASN A 267 20.52 5.21 -9.84
N LEU A 268 19.96 4.20 -9.15
CA LEU A 268 20.49 2.83 -9.20
C LEU A 268 20.38 2.21 -10.60
N LEU A 269 19.27 2.44 -11.30
CA LEU A 269 19.05 1.93 -12.65
C LEU A 269 20.01 2.51 -13.71
N LYS A 270 20.66 3.65 -13.44
CA LYS A 270 21.73 4.20 -14.32
C LYS A 270 23.00 3.36 -14.31
N HIS A 271 23.23 2.54 -13.29
CA HIS A 271 24.38 1.65 -13.25
C HIS A 271 24.12 0.43 -14.14
N GLU A 272 25.12 0.04 -14.94
CA GLU A 272 25.04 -1.20 -15.75
C GLU A 272 24.86 -2.43 -14.84
N TYR A 273 25.57 -2.43 -13.70
CA TYR A 273 25.55 -3.46 -12.65
C TYR A 273 25.14 -2.85 -11.30
N PRO A 274 23.83 -2.69 -11.02
CA PRO A 274 23.34 -2.03 -9.81
C PRO A 274 23.76 -2.72 -8.51
N LEU A 275 23.79 -4.07 -8.48
CA LEU A 275 24.15 -4.80 -7.26
C LEU A 275 25.65 -4.67 -6.96
N GLU A 276 26.49 -4.71 -7.99
CA GLU A 276 27.93 -4.44 -7.88
C GLU A 276 28.21 -2.98 -7.47
N ALA A 277 27.41 -2.02 -7.94
CA ALA A 277 27.51 -0.63 -7.47
C ALA A 277 27.20 -0.52 -5.97
N CYS A 278 26.15 -1.17 -5.49
CA CYS A 278 25.82 -1.26 -4.06
C CYS A 278 26.94 -1.94 -3.26
N TYR A 279 27.49 -3.05 -3.76
CA TYR A 279 28.61 -3.75 -3.12
C TYR A 279 29.85 -2.86 -3.00
N ASN A 280 30.25 -2.18 -4.09
CA ASN A 280 31.40 -1.28 -4.08
C ASN A 280 31.21 -0.10 -3.12
N GLU A 281 29.99 0.40 -3.00
CA GLU A 281 29.67 1.45 -2.03
C GLU A 281 29.73 0.93 -0.58
N TRP A 282 29.24 -0.28 -0.33
CA TRP A 282 29.38 -0.96 0.96
C TRP A 282 30.86 -1.18 1.34
N VAL A 283 31.70 -1.61 0.40
CA VAL A 283 33.15 -1.80 0.63
C VAL A 283 33.83 -0.49 1.03
N LYS A 284 33.49 0.64 0.40
CA LYS A 284 34.07 1.95 0.75
C LYS A 284 33.65 2.40 2.14
N ASN A 285 32.38 2.18 2.48
CA ASN A 285 31.82 2.70 3.71
C ASN A 285 32.23 1.83 4.92
N ASN A 286 32.45 0.53 4.74
CA ASN A 286 32.94 -0.42 5.77
C ASN A 286 32.28 -0.27 7.16
N LEU A 287 31.06 0.26 7.20
CA LEU A 287 30.29 0.47 8.43
C LEU A 287 29.60 -0.83 8.81
N SER A 288 29.42 -1.04 10.12
CA SER A 288 28.71 -2.12 10.80
C SER A 288 29.40 -3.49 10.91
N MET A 289 30.00 -4.09 9.87
CA MET A 289 30.43 -5.50 9.99
C MET A 289 31.55 -5.69 11.02
N LYS A 290 32.59 -4.85 10.98
CA LYS A 290 33.70 -4.95 11.94
C LYS A 290 33.20 -4.75 13.37
N GLU A 291 32.32 -3.78 13.58
CA GLU A 291 31.75 -3.47 14.89
C GLU A 291 30.87 -4.62 15.40
N ILE A 292 30.04 -5.22 14.55
CA ILE A 292 29.23 -6.41 14.88
C ILE A 292 30.13 -7.59 15.26
N LEU A 293 31.22 -7.81 14.52
CA LEU A 293 32.19 -8.86 14.84
C LEU A 293 32.91 -8.58 16.17
N GLU A 294 33.34 -7.34 16.41
CA GLU A 294 33.97 -6.93 17.68
C GLU A 294 33.01 -7.12 18.85
N VAL A 295 31.74 -6.71 18.72
CA VAL A 295 30.70 -6.94 19.74
C VAL A 295 30.50 -8.44 19.97
N SER A 296 30.42 -9.25 18.91
CA SER A 296 30.25 -10.70 19.03
C SER A 296 31.44 -11.36 19.73
N ILE A 297 32.67 -10.91 19.42
CA ILE A 297 33.90 -11.37 20.07
C ILE A 297 33.89 -10.98 21.54
N HIS A 298 33.56 -9.72 21.87
CA HIS A 298 33.48 -9.24 23.25
C HIS A 298 32.43 -10.02 24.04
N ASN A 299 31.22 -10.18 23.50
CA ASN A 299 30.17 -10.99 24.12
C ASN A 299 30.63 -12.45 24.35
N CYS A 300 31.33 -13.04 23.38
CA CYS A 300 31.88 -14.40 23.54
C CYS A 300 32.98 -14.46 24.60
N ALA A 301 33.85 -13.44 24.68
CA ALA A 301 34.94 -13.38 25.64
C ALA A 301 34.44 -13.11 27.07
N ASP A 302 33.35 -12.36 27.22
CA ASP A 302 32.74 -12.01 28.50
C ASP A 302 31.82 -13.11 29.03
N ASN A 303 31.34 -14.01 28.17
CA ASN A 303 30.65 -15.23 28.58
C ASN A 303 31.68 -16.22 29.16
N GLU A 304 31.85 -16.22 30.50
CA GLU A 304 32.55 -17.31 31.19
C GLU A 304 31.89 -18.64 30.78
N PHE A 305 32.66 -19.54 30.14
CA PHE A 305 32.20 -20.88 29.79
C PHE A 305 31.70 -21.59 31.06
N GLN A 306 30.39 -21.62 31.29
CA GLN A 306 29.81 -22.57 32.24
C GLN A 306 30.00 -23.94 31.62
N ASP A 307 30.94 -24.72 32.17
CA ASP A 307 31.11 -26.13 31.86
C ASP A 307 29.74 -26.81 31.94
N VAL A 308 29.16 -27.14 30.78
CA VAL A 308 28.04 -28.05 30.71
C VAL A 308 28.60 -29.41 31.08
N GLN A 309 28.57 -29.75 32.38
CA GLN A 309 28.72 -31.11 32.82
C GLN A 309 27.58 -31.92 32.20
N GLN A 310 27.89 -32.68 31.15
CA GLN A 310 27.10 -33.83 30.76
C GLN A 310 27.23 -34.88 31.87
N GLU A 311 26.35 -34.84 32.87
CA GLU A 311 26.11 -36.00 33.71
C GLU A 311 25.34 -37.04 32.90
N SER A 312 26.07 -38.10 32.55
CA SER A 312 25.52 -39.38 32.12
C SER A 312 24.65 -39.98 33.23
N ALA A 313 23.33 -39.93 33.09
CA ALA A 313 22.41 -40.73 33.88
C ALA A 313 21.91 -41.92 33.03
N ILE A 314 22.78 -42.91 32.86
CA ILE A 314 22.41 -44.30 32.54
C ILE A 314 23.25 -45.15 33.51
N GLU A 315 22.58 -46.08 34.21
CA GLU A 315 23.08 -46.98 35.30
C GLU A 315 23.18 -46.26 36.66
N ASP A 316 22.24 -46.41 37.61
CA ASP A 316 21.87 -47.66 38.29
C ASP A 316 20.37 -47.75 38.63
N MET A 317 19.64 -48.56 37.87
CA MET A 317 18.54 -49.38 38.41
C MET A 317 19.17 -50.72 38.81
N GLU A 318 19.69 -50.83 40.02
CA GLU A 318 19.82 -52.11 40.76
C GLU A 318 20.36 -51.85 42.18
N MET A 319 19.44 -51.60 43.13
CA MET A 319 19.27 -52.37 44.37
C MET A 319 18.20 -51.76 45.28
#